data_AF-A0A4Y2GTA7-F1
#
_entry.id   AF-A0A4Y2GTA7-F1
#
_cell.length_a   1.000
_cell.length_b   1.000
_cell.length_c   1.000
_cell.angle_alpha   90.00
_cell.angle_beta   90.00
_cell.angle_gamma   90.00
#
_symmetry.space_group_name_H-M   'P 1'
#
loop_
_entity.id
_entity.type
_entity.pdbx_description
1 polymer ?
#
loop_
_entity_poly.entity_id
_entity_poly.type
_entity_poly.pdbx_seq_one_letter_code
_entity_poly.pdbx_strand_id
1 'polypeptide(L)'
;MATIVNRLEGHITPEIPKIFDHVFECTLDMINKDFEEFPEHRTNFFLLLHAAVTHCFPALLNIAPAQFKLVLDSIIWAFKHTMRNVADTGLQILYQLLQNIASDEARSQSFYQTYYTDILQHLFSVVTDTSHTAGLTMQATILAYMFSLVESGKITVPLNPIEQAATQQNNIIYVQEFVAHLLKTAFGHLSDPQIKITVQGFFNLDQDIPAFKEHLRDFLVQIREFAGEDDSDLFLEEREAALVQAQEEKRRIDKSVPGILNPHEIAEDMQD
;
A
#
# COMPACT_ATOMS: atom_id res chain seq x y z
N MET A 1 26.59 8.62 -4.78
CA MET A 1 25.64 9.66 -4.31
C MET A 1 24.87 9.21 -3.06
N ALA A 2 24.23 8.03 -3.05
CA ALA A 2 23.50 7.50 -1.89
C ALA A 2 24.29 7.60 -0.56
N THR A 3 25.57 7.23 -0.56
CA THR A 3 26.46 7.34 0.61
C THR A 3 26.57 8.77 1.16
N ILE A 4 26.59 9.78 0.29
CA ILE A 4 26.65 11.19 0.70
C ILE A 4 25.33 11.60 1.32
N VAL A 5 24.20 11.22 0.71
CA VAL A 5 22.86 11.50 1.25
C VAL A 5 22.66 10.86 2.62
N ASN A 6 23.01 9.59 2.78
CA ASN A 6 22.94 8.89 4.08
C ASN A 6 23.89 9.49 5.13
N ARG A 7 24.96 10.19 4.72
CA ARG A 7 25.92 10.77 5.66
C ARG A 7 25.57 12.21 6.06
N LEU A 8 25.02 12.99 5.15
CA LEU A 8 24.69 14.41 5.37
C LEU A 8 23.23 14.61 5.80
N GLU A 9 22.35 13.67 5.46
CA GLU A 9 20.92 13.67 5.79
C GLU A 9 20.25 15.00 5.44
N GLY A 10 19.56 15.63 6.40
CA GLY A 10 18.89 16.92 6.20
C GLY A 10 19.77 18.03 5.63
N HIS A 11 21.10 17.98 5.83
CA HIS A 11 22.02 19.01 5.35
C HIS A 11 22.16 19.05 3.82
N ILE A 12 21.93 17.95 3.11
CA ILE A 12 21.98 17.91 1.64
C ILE A 12 20.60 18.11 1.00
N THR A 13 19.53 18.16 1.79
CA THR A 13 18.14 18.31 1.29
C THR A 13 17.97 19.44 0.26
N PRO A 14 18.55 20.66 0.44
CA PRO A 14 18.43 21.73 -0.55
C PRO A 14 19.06 21.42 -1.93
N GLU A 15 20.00 20.47 -1.99
CA GLU A 15 20.71 20.11 -3.23
C GLU A 15 20.08 18.92 -3.96
N ILE A 16 19.16 18.19 -3.32
CA ILE A 16 18.51 17.01 -3.90
C ILE A 16 17.79 17.31 -5.22
N PRO A 17 17.03 18.42 -5.39
CA PRO A 17 16.41 18.74 -6.67
C PRO A 17 17.44 18.85 -7.80
N LYS A 18 18.56 19.55 -7.59
CA LYS A 18 19.63 19.68 -8.59
C LYS A 18 20.29 18.35 -8.91
N ILE A 19 20.47 17.48 -7.91
CA ILE A 19 20.99 16.13 -8.13
C ILE A 19 20.02 15.37 -9.05
N PHE A 20 18.72 15.40 -8.75
CA PHE A 20 17.70 14.69 -9.51
C PHE A 20 17.57 15.22 -10.95
N ASP A 21 17.63 16.53 -11.16
CA ASP A 21 17.63 17.14 -12.50
C ASP A 21 18.73 16.60 -13.41
N HIS A 22 19.87 16.20 -12.85
CA HIS A 22 21.02 15.71 -13.63
C HIS A 22 21.11 14.18 -13.75
N VAL A 23 20.56 13.42 -12.80
CA VAL A 23 20.77 11.97 -12.74
C VAL A 23 19.48 11.15 -12.83
N PHE A 24 18.31 11.74 -12.59
CA PHE A 24 17.09 10.96 -12.41
C PHE A 24 16.55 10.44 -13.75
N GLU A 25 16.11 11.34 -14.64
CA GLU A 25 15.47 10.96 -15.91
C GLU A 25 16.42 10.19 -16.83
N CYS A 26 17.65 10.67 -16.99
CA CYS A 26 18.63 10.01 -17.86
C CYS A 26 18.99 8.59 -17.39
N THR A 27 19.06 8.35 -16.07
CA THR A 27 19.29 6.99 -15.54
C THR A 27 18.03 6.15 -15.67
N LEU A 28 16.85 6.72 -15.44
CA LEU A 28 15.59 6.00 -15.59
C LEU A 28 15.41 5.48 -17.02
N ASP A 29 15.71 6.31 -18.03
CA ASP A 29 15.70 5.95 -19.46
C ASP A 29 16.71 4.87 -19.86
N MET A 30 17.74 4.64 -19.03
CA MET A 30 18.67 3.52 -19.20
C MET A 30 18.11 2.22 -18.63
N ILE A 31 17.44 2.28 -17.48
CA ILE A 31 17.08 1.09 -16.70
C ILE A 31 15.64 0.61 -16.93
N ASN A 32 14.77 1.42 -17.57
CA ASN A 32 13.34 1.15 -17.74
C ASN A 32 12.97 0.45 -19.05
N LYS A 33 13.95 0.19 -19.95
CA LYS A 33 13.72 -0.44 -21.26
C LYS A 33 13.67 -1.96 -21.20
N ASP A 34 14.46 -2.55 -20.32
CA ASP A 34 14.52 -3.98 -20.07
C ASP A 34 15.04 -4.26 -18.65
N PHE A 35 15.02 -5.54 -18.26
CA PHE A 35 15.38 -5.98 -16.92
C PHE A 35 16.83 -6.48 -16.78
N GLU A 36 17.63 -6.45 -17.85
CA GLU A 36 18.95 -7.08 -17.93
C GLU A 36 20.08 -6.05 -18.04
N GLU A 37 19.90 -5.00 -18.83
CA GLU A 37 20.91 -3.97 -19.06
C GLU A 37 21.13 -3.09 -17.82
N PHE A 38 22.35 -2.59 -17.65
CA PHE A 38 22.76 -1.66 -16.59
C PHE A 38 22.37 -2.05 -15.14
N PRO A 39 22.66 -3.29 -14.66
CA PRO A 39 22.27 -3.75 -13.33
C PRO A 39 22.85 -2.93 -12.17
N GLU A 40 24.07 -2.40 -12.34
CA GLU A 40 24.71 -1.53 -11.35
C GLU A 40 24.01 -0.17 -11.27
N HIS A 41 23.63 0.41 -12.41
CA HIS A 41 22.92 1.69 -12.43
C HIS A 41 21.56 1.55 -11.75
N ARG A 42 20.84 0.45 -12.07
CA ARG A 42 19.55 0.13 -11.46
C ARG A 42 19.64 0.01 -9.94
N THR A 43 20.59 -0.79 -9.45
CA THR A 43 20.79 -0.99 -8.01
C THR A 43 21.13 0.35 -7.34
N ASN A 44 22.09 1.10 -7.88
CA ASN A 44 22.54 2.36 -7.28
C ASN A 44 21.51 3.49 -7.39
N PHE A 45 20.67 3.48 -8.42
CA PHE A 45 19.55 4.41 -8.59
C PHE A 45 18.55 4.23 -7.46
N PHE A 46 18.11 3.00 -7.18
CA PHE A 46 17.17 2.75 -6.09
C PHE A 46 17.79 2.94 -4.71
N LEU A 47 19.09 2.70 -4.53
CA LEU A 47 19.78 3.08 -3.29
C LEU A 47 19.81 4.60 -3.08
N LEU A 48 20.01 5.39 -4.13
CA LEU A 48 19.93 6.85 -4.06
C LEU A 48 18.50 7.31 -3.74
N LEU A 49 17.50 6.74 -4.42
CA LEU A 49 16.11 7.09 -4.20
C LEU A 49 15.68 6.74 -2.77
N HIS A 50 16.07 5.57 -2.27
CA HIS A 50 15.83 5.16 -0.89
C HIS A 50 16.45 6.14 0.12
N ALA A 51 17.71 6.54 -0.09
CA ALA A 51 18.37 7.53 0.76
C ALA A 51 17.65 8.89 0.74
N ALA A 52 17.19 9.33 -0.44
CA ALA A 52 16.48 10.60 -0.60
C ALA A 52 15.10 10.57 0.07
N VAL A 53 14.33 9.49 -0.10
CA VAL A 53 13.03 9.31 0.59
C VAL A 53 13.24 9.24 2.10
N THR A 54 14.26 8.54 2.58
CA THR A 54 14.48 8.34 4.02
C THR A 54 14.94 9.62 4.73
N HIS A 55 15.92 10.32 4.16
CA HIS A 55 16.61 11.40 4.88
C HIS A 55 16.31 12.80 4.34
N CYS A 56 15.75 12.91 3.14
CA CYS A 56 15.57 14.17 2.43
C CYS A 56 14.14 14.31 1.87
N PHE A 57 13.15 13.67 2.49
CA PHE A 57 11.76 13.72 2.05
C PHE A 57 11.22 15.14 1.77
N PRO A 58 11.55 16.18 2.57
CA PRO A 58 11.11 17.55 2.27
C PRO A 58 11.57 18.07 0.89
N ALA A 59 12.68 17.57 0.35
CA ALA A 59 13.10 17.92 -1.01
C ALA A 59 12.15 17.35 -2.06
N LEU A 60 11.71 16.10 -1.88
CA LEU A 60 10.77 15.42 -2.79
C LEU A 60 9.39 16.07 -2.78
N LEU A 61 9.05 16.80 -1.72
CA LEU A 61 7.83 17.59 -1.68
C LEU A 61 7.94 18.88 -2.51
N ASN A 62 9.15 19.40 -2.74
CA ASN A 62 9.36 20.67 -3.42
C ASN A 62 9.69 20.55 -4.91
N ILE A 63 9.79 19.32 -5.44
CA ILE A 63 9.92 19.09 -6.88
C ILE A 63 8.57 19.27 -7.59
N ALA A 64 8.62 19.45 -8.91
CA ALA A 64 7.40 19.59 -9.72
C ALA A 64 6.53 18.32 -9.63
N PRO A 65 5.18 18.43 -9.68
CA PRO A 65 4.29 17.26 -9.62
C PRO A 65 4.59 16.18 -10.67
N ALA A 66 5.00 16.60 -11.87
CA ALA A 66 5.42 15.67 -12.93
C ALA A 66 6.70 14.88 -12.56
N GLN A 67 7.68 15.52 -11.91
CA GLN A 67 8.86 14.83 -11.41
C GLN A 67 8.52 13.89 -10.25
N PHE A 68 7.61 14.30 -9.35
CA PHE A 68 7.14 13.41 -8.28
C PHE A 68 6.41 12.18 -8.83
N LYS A 69 5.59 12.33 -9.88
CA LYS A 69 4.99 11.22 -10.62
C LYS A 69 6.05 10.25 -11.14
N LEU A 70 7.14 10.76 -11.74
CA LEU A 70 8.26 9.92 -12.19
C LEU A 70 8.95 9.17 -11.03
N VAL A 71 9.08 9.82 -9.87
CA VAL A 71 9.57 9.16 -8.65
C VAL A 71 8.67 7.99 -8.28
N LEU A 72 7.36 8.21 -8.19
CA LEU A 72 6.42 7.15 -7.84
C LEU A 72 6.41 6.02 -8.89
N ASP A 73 6.42 6.36 -10.18
CA ASP A 73 6.46 5.39 -11.27
C ASP A 73 7.73 4.54 -11.22
N SER A 74 8.87 5.14 -10.87
CA SER A 74 10.12 4.40 -10.68
C SER A 74 10.06 3.42 -9.50
N ILE A 75 9.36 3.78 -8.40
CA ILE A 75 9.14 2.91 -7.24
C ILE A 75 8.24 1.73 -7.64
N ILE A 76 7.16 2.01 -8.38
CA ILE A 76 6.25 1.00 -8.93
C ILE A 76 6.99 0.03 -9.84
N TRP A 77 7.84 0.56 -10.72
CA TRP A 77 8.67 -0.25 -11.59
C TRP A 77 9.62 -1.14 -10.78
N ALA A 78 10.23 -0.62 -9.71
CA ALA A 78 11.14 -1.37 -8.85
C ALA A 78 10.47 -2.57 -8.19
N PHE A 79 9.33 -2.38 -7.52
CA PHE A 79 8.67 -3.47 -6.79
C PHE A 79 8.01 -4.51 -7.72
N LYS A 80 7.81 -4.17 -8.99
CA LYS A 80 7.40 -5.11 -10.06
C LYS A 80 8.57 -5.86 -10.70
N HIS A 81 9.81 -5.59 -10.30
CA HIS A 81 10.96 -6.20 -10.94
C HIS A 81 11.12 -7.68 -10.56
N THR A 82 11.49 -8.51 -11.53
CA THR A 82 11.85 -9.92 -11.33
C THR A 82 13.08 -10.15 -10.44
N MET A 83 13.97 -9.15 -10.30
CA MET A 83 15.15 -9.23 -9.45
C MET A 83 14.75 -8.90 -8.02
N ARG A 84 14.83 -9.91 -7.15
CA ARG A 84 14.38 -9.83 -5.76
C ARG A 84 14.93 -8.63 -5.00
N ASN A 85 16.23 -8.36 -5.09
CA ASN A 85 16.86 -7.23 -4.40
C ASN A 85 16.27 -5.87 -4.81
N VAL A 86 15.97 -5.68 -6.10
CA VAL A 86 15.36 -4.46 -6.62
C VAL A 86 13.91 -4.37 -6.15
N ALA A 87 13.17 -5.48 -6.21
CA ALA A 87 11.79 -5.53 -5.74
C ALA A 87 11.64 -5.24 -4.25
N ASP A 88 12.47 -5.88 -3.42
CA ASP A 88 12.49 -5.68 -1.97
C ASP A 88 12.85 -4.22 -1.64
N THR A 89 13.81 -3.63 -2.35
CA THR A 89 14.16 -2.21 -2.19
C THR A 89 12.99 -1.31 -2.61
N GLY A 90 12.31 -1.60 -3.72
CA GLY A 90 11.13 -0.86 -4.17
C GLY A 90 10.01 -0.84 -3.13
N LEU A 91 9.71 -1.99 -2.52
CA LEU A 91 8.71 -2.08 -1.45
C LEU A 91 9.13 -1.29 -0.20
N GLN A 92 10.41 -1.35 0.18
CA GLN A 92 10.93 -0.55 1.32
C GLN A 92 10.80 0.95 1.06
N ILE A 93 11.15 1.42 -0.14
CA ILE A 93 11.01 2.83 -0.53
C ILE A 93 9.53 3.23 -0.49
N LEU A 94 8.63 2.41 -1.03
CA LEU A 94 7.19 2.69 -1.00
C LEU A 94 6.68 2.82 0.43
N TYR A 95 7.03 1.88 1.31
CA TYR A 95 6.59 1.91 2.69
C TYR A 95 7.07 3.18 3.40
N GLN A 96 8.36 3.51 3.28
CA GLN A 96 8.92 4.73 3.84
C GLN A 96 8.26 6.00 3.28
N LEU A 97 7.97 6.03 1.97
CA LEU A 97 7.26 7.14 1.32
C LEU A 97 5.87 7.34 1.95
N LEU A 98 5.11 6.26 2.12
CA LEU A 98 3.77 6.31 2.70
C LEU A 98 3.77 6.78 4.16
N GLN A 99 4.77 6.36 4.95
CA GLN A 99 4.96 6.83 6.33
C GLN A 99 5.31 8.33 6.40
N ASN A 100 6.21 8.77 5.52
CA ASN A 100 6.61 10.16 5.43
C ASN A 100 5.45 11.07 4.99
N ILE A 101 4.67 10.63 3.99
CA ILE A 101 3.47 11.33 3.55
C ILE A 101 2.44 11.44 4.69
N ALA A 102 2.19 10.36 5.43
CA ALA A 102 1.25 10.38 6.54
C ALA A 102 1.66 11.33 7.67
N SER A 103 2.95 11.65 7.78
CA SER A 103 3.49 12.61 8.74
C SER A 103 3.35 14.08 8.28
N ASP A 104 3.07 14.33 7.00
CA ASP A 104 2.81 15.66 6.43
C ASP A 104 1.31 15.87 6.19
N GLU A 105 0.61 16.37 7.21
CA GLU A 105 -0.84 16.59 7.16
C GLU A 105 -1.27 17.53 6.02
N ALA A 106 -0.43 18.52 5.66
CA ALA A 106 -0.78 19.52 4.65
C ALA A 106 -0.83 18.94 3.23
N ARG A 107 0.03 17.95 2.95
CA ARG A 107 0.17 17.38 1.59
C ARG A 107 -0.43 15.97 1.46
N SER A 108 -0.56 15.25 2.57
CA SER A 108 -1.07 13.87 2.62
C SER A 108 -2.37 13.68 1.87
N GLN A 109 -3.35 14.56 2.09
CA GLN A 109 -4.66 14.42 1.48
C GLN A 109 -4.61 14.50 -0.06
N SER A 110 -3.86 15.47 -0.60
CA SER A 110 -3.68 15.60 -2.04
C SER A 110 -2.96 14.39 -2.66
N PHE A 111 -1.99 13.82 -1.92
CA PHE A 111 -1.31 12.60 -2.32
C PHE A 111 -2.28 11.41 -2.35
N TYR A 112 -3.08 11.22 -1.30
CA TYR A 112 -4.01 10.10 -1.22
C TYR A 112 -5.05 10.15 -2.34
N GLN A 113 -5.65 11.31 -2.58
CA GLN A 113 -6.61 11.48 -3.68
C GLN A 113 -6.00 11.20 -5.06
N THR A 114 -4.71 11.49 -5.26
CA THR A 114 -4.06 11.32 -6.56
C THR A 114 -3.52 9.90 -6.77
N TYR A 115 -2.97 9.27 -5.73
CA TYR A 115 -2.12 8.09 -5.88
C TYR A 115 -2.55 6.86 -5.07
N TYR A 116 -3.46 6.99 -4.10
CA TYR A 116 -3.77 5.87 -3.20
C TYR A 116 -4.30 4.64 -3.94
N THR A 117 -5.30 4.83 -4.79
CA THR A 117 -5.93 3.73 -5.56
C THR A 117 -4.98 3.14 -6.61
N ASP A 118 -4.15 3.98 -7.23
CA ASP A 118 -3.13 3.56 -8.20
C ASP A 118 -2.05 2.66 -7.54
N ILE A 119 -1.53 3.09 -6.38
CA ILE A 119 -0.59 2.30 -5.59
C ILE A 119 -1.24 0.98 -5.17
N LEU A 120 -2.48 1.02 -4.69
CA LEU A 120 -3.21 -0.17 -4.24
C LEU A 120 -3.39 -1.18 -5.37
N GLN A 121 -3.80 -0.71 -6.55
CA GLN A 121 -3.93 -1.54 -7.75
C GLN A 121 -2.60 -2.19 -8.14
N HIS A 122 -1.50 -1.43 -8.12
CA HIS A 122 -0.18 -1.96 -8.43
C HIS A 122 0.34 -2.96 -7.40
N LEU A 123 0.10 -2.74 -6.11
CA LEU A 123 0.42 -3.72 -5.07
C LEU A 123 -0.35 -5.03 -5.28
N PHE A 124 -1.65 -4.97 -5.54
CA PHE A 124 -2.43 -6.17 -5.82
C PHE A 124 -1.91 -6.92 -7.05
N SER A 125 -1.53 -6.21 -8.13
CA SER A 125 -0.96 -6.85 -9.31
C SER A 125 0.30 -7.67 -9.02
N VAL A 126 1.12 -7.22 -8.06
CA VAL A 126 2.37 -7.90 -7.66
C VAL A 126 2.10 -9.00 -6.63
N VAL A 127 1.22 -8.76 -5.67
CA VAL A 127 0.84 -9.75 -4.65
C VAL A 127 0.26 -10.99 -5.32
N THR A 128 -0.58 -10.81 -6.33
CA THR A 128 -1.22 -11.92 -7.05
C THR A 128 -0.32 -12.63 -8.05
N ASP A 129 0.89 -12.11 -8.30
CA ASP A 129 1.87 -12.74 -9.19
C ASP A 129 2.76 -13.72 -8.41
N THR A 130 2.78 -14.97 -8.89
CA THR A 130 3.57 -16.06 -8.32
C THR A 130 5.08 -15.79 -8.27
N SER A 131 5.57 -14.90 -9.14
CA SER A 131 6.98 -14.51 -9.27
C SER A 131 7.46 -13.66 -8.09
N HIS A 132 6.55 -13.06 -7.32
CA HIS A 132 6.85 -12.09 -6.26
C HIS A 132 6.58 -12.60 -4.84
N THR A 133 6.35 -13.90 -4.66
CA THR A 133 6.03 -14.53 -3.36
C THR A 133 7.09 -14.30 -2.27
N ALA A 134 8.35 -14.07 -2.65
CA ALA A 134 9.44 -13.78 -1.71
C ALA A 134 9.25 -12.45 -0.94
N GLY A 135 8.50 -11.49 -1.51
CA GLY A 135 8.22 -10.19 -0.93
C GLY A 135 6.94 -10.13 -0.10
N LEU A 136 6.24 -11.26 0.09
CA LEU A 136 4.89 -11.29 0.65
C LEU A 136 4.77 -10.63 2.03
N THR A 137 5.79 -10.77 2.89
CA THR A 137 5.77 -10.11 4.20
C THR A 137 5.70 -8.59 4.06
N MET A 138 6.51 -7.99 3.19
CA MET A 138 6.52 -6.53 3.01
C MET A 138 5.28 -6.06 2.26
N GLN A 139 4.79 -6.84 1.29
CA GLN A 139 3.53 -6.55 0.62
C GLN A 139 2.35 -6.55 1.60
N ALA A 140 2.28 -7.53 2.49
CA ALA A 140 1.28 -7.59 3.57
C ALA A 140 1.38 -6.38 4.49
N THR A 141 2.60 -6.01 4.92
CA THR A 141 2.84 -4.82 5.74
C THR A 141 2.32 -3.54 5.07
N ILE A 142 2.62 -3.33 3.79
CA ILE A 142 2.21 -2.12 3.08
C ILE A 142 0.68 -2.10 2.87
N LEU A 143 0.09 -3.22 2.46
CA LEU A 143 -1.36 -3.31 2.28
C LEU A 143 -2.09 -3.06 3.60
N ALA A 144 -1.70 -3.75 4.67
CA ALA A 144 -2.26 -3.56 6.01
C ALA A 144 -2.13 -2.09 6.46
N TYR A 145 -0.97 -1.46 6.25
CA TYR A 145 -0.80 -0.04 6.52
C TYR A 145 -1.77 0.84 5.71
N MET A 146 -1.94 0.58 4.41
CA MET A 146 -2.87 1.34 3.57
C MET A 146 -4.33 1.19 4.03
N PHE A 147 -4.78 -0.04 4.32
CA PHE A 147 -6.14 -0.28 4.83
C PHE A 147 -6.37 0.41 6.18
N SER A 148 -5.39 0.36 7.10
CA SER A 148 -5.50 1.03 8.39
C SER A 148 -5.57 2.57 8.28
N LEU A 149 -4.93 3.19 7.27
CA LEU A 149 -5.08 4.63 7.01
C LEU A 149 -6.52 5.01 6.64
N VAL A 150 -7.21 4.13 5.90
CA VAL A 150 -8.61 4.34 5.52
C VAL A 150 -9.52 4.14 6.72
N GLU A 151 -9.34 3.04 7.46
CA GLU A 151 -10.20 2.68 8.59
C GLU A 151 -10.05 3.65 9.78
N SER A 152 -8.83 4.12 10.07
CA SER A 152 -8.57 5.11 11.11
C SER A 152 -9.00 6.54 10.74
N GLY A 153 -9.56 6.75 9.56
CA GLY A 153 -10.03 8.08 9.11
C GLY A 153 -8.91 9.07 8.81
N LYS A 154 -7.66 8.61 8.62
CA LYS A 154 -6.53 9.48 8.23
C LYS A 154 -6.68 10.04 6.82
N ILE A 155 -7.39 9.33 5.95
CA ILE A 155 -7.76 9.80 4.61
C ILE A 155 -9.15 10.44 4.71
N THR A 156 -9.19 11.77 4.71
CA THR A 156 -10.43 12.54 4.89
C THR A 156 -11.02 13.02 3.57
N VAL A 157 -10.19 13.16 2.53
CA VAL A 157 -10.67 13.52 1.19
C VAL A 157 -11.25 12.31 0.46
N PRO A 158 -12.24 12.50 -0.44
CA PRO A 158 -12.72 11.42 -1.28
C PRO A 158 -11.62 10.97 -2.25
N LEU A 159 -11.37 9.67 -2.30
CA LEU A 159 -10.42 9.01 -3.19
C LEU A 159 -10.91 9.00 -4.65
N ASN A 160 -12.22 8.94 -4.88
CA ASN A 160 -12.85 9.22 -6.16
C ASN A 160 -13.97 10.27 -5.98
N PRO A 161 -13.68 11.56 -6.16
CA PRO A 161 -14.64 12.64 -5.91
C PRO A 161 -15.93 12.54 -6.73
N ILE A 162 -15.85 12.03 -7.96
CA ILE A 162 -16.99 11.98 -8.87
C ILE A 162 -17.94 10.86 -8.44
N GLU A 163 -17.39 9.67 -8.20
CA GLU A 163 -18.16 8.48 -7.82
C GLU A 163 -18.74 8.61 -6.41
N GLN A 164 -17.90 8.99 -5.43
CA GLN A 164 -18.33 9.09 -4.04
C GLN A 164 -19.33 10.23 -3.82
N ALA A 165 -19.29 11.30 -4.62
CA ALA A 165 -20.33 12.33 -4.57
C ALA A 165 -21.68 11.83 -5.12
N ALA A 166 -21.67 10.95 -6.13
CA ALA A 166 -22.88 10.41 -6.72
C ALA A 166 -23.55 9.36 -5.81
N THR A 167 -22.76 8.56 -5.10
CA THR A 167 -23.24 7.45 -4.24
C THR A 167 -23.33 7.81 -2.76
N GLN A 168 -22.82 8.98 -2.35
CA GLN A 168 -22.70 9.42 -0.95
C GLN A 168 -21.92 8.42 -0.07
N GLN A 169 -20.93 7.74 -0.65
CA GLN A 169 -20.14 6.73 0.03
C GLN A 169 -18.92 7.32 0.76
N ASN A 170 -18.61 6.78 1.94
CA ASN A 170 -17.37 7.07 2.65
C ASN A 170 -16.18 6.31 2.03
N ASN A 171 -14.96 6.64 2.48
CA ASN A 171 -13.74 6.04 1.94
C ASN A 171 -13.62 4.53 2.22
N ILE A 172 -14.15 4.03 3.33
CA ILE A 172 -14.12 2.60 3.66
C ILE A 172 -14.93 1.81 2.62
N ILE A 173 -16.19 2.19 2.40
CA ILE A 173 -17.08 1.53 1.42
C ILE A 173 -16.49 1.63 0.02
N TYR A 174 -16.02 2.83 -0.36
CA TYR A 174 -15.40 3.02 -1.68
C TYR A 174 -14.18 2.10 -1.90
N VAL A 175 -13.28 1.98 -0.93
CA VAL A 175 -12.10 1.11 -1.06
C VAL A 175 -12.50 -0.37 -1.07
N GLN A 176 -13.49 -0.78 -0.28
CA GLN A 176 -14.02 -2.14 -0.32
C GLN A 176 -14.55 -2.50 -1.71
N GLU A 177 -15.38 -1.62 -2.31
CA GLU A 177 -15.95 -1.83 -3.64
C GLU A 177 -14.89 -1.76 -4.74
N PHE A 178 -13.94 -0.83 -4.64
CA PHE A 178 -12.82 -0.72 -5.57
C PHE A 178 -11.98 -2.00 -5.60
N VAL A 179 -11.59 -2.52 -4.43
CA VAL A 179 -10.81 -3.77 -4.34
C VAL A 179 -11.65 -4.96 -4.79
N ALA A 180 -12.92 -5.05 -4.40
CA ALA A 180 -13.81 -6.11 -4.86
C ALA A 180 -13.92 -6.14 -6.40
N HIS A 181 -14.09 -4.97 -7.02
CA HIS A 181 -14.15 -4.83 -8.47
C HIS A 181 -12.82 -5.20 -9.15
N LEU A 182 -11.70 -4.77 -8.58
CA LEU A 182 -10.37 -5.12 -9.07
C LEU A 182 -10.16 -6.64 -9.06
N LEU A 183 -10.48 -7.31 -7.94
CA LEU A 183 -10.34 -8.76 -7.80
C LEU A 183 -11.32 -9.51 -8.71
N LYS A 184 -12.58 -9.08 -8.82
CA LYS A 184 -13.57 -9.71 -9.72
C LYS A 184 -13.14 -9.63 -11.18
N THR A 185 -12.58 -8.49 -11.59
CA THR A 185 -12.11 -8.26 -12.96
C THR A 185 -10.90 -9.14 -13.28
N ALA A 186 -9.97 -9.29 -12.34
CA ALA A 186 -8.79 -10.12 -12.51
C ALA A 186 -9.08 -11.63 -12.42
N PHE A 187 -10.03 -12.03 -11.56
CA PHE A 187 -10.30 -13.43 -11.21
C PHE A 187 -11.81 -13.72 -11.30
N GLY A 188 -12.34 -13.70 -12.52
CA GLY A 188 -13.79 -13.86 -12.77
C GLY A 188 -14.39 -15.20 -12.33
N HIS A 189 -13.56 -16.19 -11.99
CA HIS A 189 -13.98 -17.48 -11.45
C HIS A 189 -14.33 -17.42 -9.95
N LEU A 190 -13.91 -16.39 -9.22
CA LEU A 190 -14.26 -16.23 -7.82
C LEU A 190 -15.73 -15.82 -7.65
N SER A 191 -16.40 -16.42 -6.66
CA SER A 191 -17.76 -16.05 -6.29
C SER A 191 -17.78 -14.70 -5.57
N ASP A 192 -18.92 -13.98 -5.65
CA ASP A 192 -19.06 -12.69 -4.95
C ASP A 192 -18.92 -12.82 -3.42
N PRO A 193 -19.42 -13.88 -2.76
CA PRO A 193 -19.14 -14.15 -1.35
C PRO A 193 -17.64 -14.30 -1.03
N GLN A 194 -16.88 -15.04 -1.85
CA GLN A 194 -15.44 -15.22 -1.66
C GLN A 194 -14.68 -13.88 -1.72
N ILE A 195 -15.03 -13.04 -2.70
CA ILE A 195 -14.43 -11.71 -2.85
C ILE A 195 -14.79 -10.84 -1.65
N LYS A 196 -16.06 -10.84 -1.23
CA LYS A 196 -16.52 -10.05 -0.08
C LYS A 196 -15.78 -10.42 1.20
N ILE A 197 -15.65 -11.71 1.52
CA ILE A 197 -14.91 -12.21 2.69
C ILE A 197 -13.43 -11.86 2.60
N THR A 198 -12.84 -11.97 1.40
CA THR A 198 -11.43 -11.58 1.18
C THR A 198 -11.21 -10.11 1.48
N VAL A 199 -12.05 -9.23 0.92
CA VAL A 199 -11.94 -7.78 1.12
C VAL A 199 -12.20 -7.41 2.59
N GLN A 200 -13.19 -8.03 3.24
CA GLN A 200 -13.45 -7.80 4.65
C GLN A 200 -12.24 -8.16 5.52
N GLY A 201 -11.58 -9.28 5.22
CA GLY A 201 -10.38 -9.70 5.96
C GLY A 201 -9.22 -8.72 5.85
N PHE A 202 -9.10 -7.96 4.74
CA PHE A 202 -8.08 -6.92 4.63
C PHE A 202 -8.28 -5.75 5.60
N PHE A 203 -9.52 -5.43 5.98
CA PHE A 203 -9.76 -4.42 7.02
C PHE A 203 -9.63 -5.03 8.42
N ASN A 204 -10.19 -6.22 8.63
CA ASN A 204 -10.22 -6.81 9.97
C ASN A 204 -8.84 -7.22 10.51
N LEU A 205 -7.88 -7.49 9.61
CA LEU A 205 -6.54 -7.97 9.96
C LEU A 205 -5.44 -6.93 9.72
N ASP A 206 -5.78 -5.70 9.36
CA ASP A 206 -4.83 -4.61 9.03
C ASP A 206 -3.87 -4.20 10.17
N GLN A 207 -4.15 -4.62 11.41
CA GLN A 207 -3.30 -4.42 12.58
C GLN A 207 -2.51 -5.68 13.00
N ASP A 208 -2.80 -6.84 12.41
CA ASP A 208 -2.11 -8.12 12.66
C ASP A 208 -1.42 -8.59 11.38
N ILE A 209 -0.17 -8.15 11.18
CA ILE A 209 0.61 -8.47 9.97
C ILE A 209 0.78 -9.98 9.75
N PRO A 210 1.11 -10.80 10.78
CA PRO A 210 1.10 -12.26 10.64
C PRO A 210 -0.23 -12.80 10.09
N ALA A 211 -1.37 -12.43 10.69
CA ALA A 211 -2.68 -12.92 10.25
C ALA A 211 -3.06 -12.39 8.85
N PHE A 212 -2.80 -11.11 8.57
CA PHE A 212 -3.02 -10.51 7.24
C PHE A 212 -2.24 -11.25 6.16
N LYS A 213 -0.98 -11.59 6.45
CA LYS A 213 -0.12 -12.33 5.53
C LYS A 213 -0.64 -13.74 5.28
N GLU A 214 -1.14 -14.44 6.29
CA GLU A 214 -1.78 -15.75 6.09
C GLU A 214 -3.08 -15.62 5.28
N HIS A 215 -3.92 -14.63 5.57
CA HIS A 215 -5.14 -14.35 4.79
C HIS A 215 -4.83 -14.05 3.31
N LEU A 216 -3.73 -13.33 3.04
CA LEU A 216 -3.21 -13.16 1.69
C LEU A 216 -2.77 -14.48 1.05
N ARG A 217 -2.08 -15.36 1.78
CA ARG A 217 -1.69 -16.68 1.24
C ARG A 217 -2.90 -17.52 0.88
N ASP A 218 -3.92 -17.54 1.74
CA ASP A 218 -5.16 -18.27 1.49
C ASP A 218 -5.84 -17.74 0.23
N PHE A 219 -5.88 -16.42 0.06
CA PHE A 219 -6.38 -15.80 -1.17
C PHE A 219 -5.55 -16.20 -2.40
N LEU A 220 -4.21 -16.23 -2.28
CA LEU A 220 -3.33 -16.68 -3.39
C LEU A 220 -3.51 -18.15 -3.76
N VAL A 221 -3.96 -19.00 -2.83
CA VAL A 221 -4.36 -20.38 -3.13
C VAL A 221 -5.70 -20.38 -3.85
N GLN A 222 -6.68 -19.64 -3.34
CA GLN A 222 -8.03 -19.54 -3.93
C GLN A 222 -8.03 -19.08 -5.40
N ILE A 223 -7.21 -18.09 -5.75
CA ILE A 223 -7.14 -17.61 -7.14
C ILE A 223 -6.46 -18.59 -8.12
N ARG A 224 -5.78 -19.62 -7.61
CA ARG A 224 -5.10 -20.66 -8.41
C ARG A 224 -5.97 -21.89 -8.58
N GLU A 225 -6.79 -22.17 -7.59
CA GLU A 225 -7.77 -23.24 -7.67
C GLU A 225 -8.92 -22.75 -8.56
N PHE A 226 -9.05 -23.35 -9.75
CA PHE A 226 -10.33 -23.34 -10.44
C PHE A 226 -11.28 -24.19 -9.58
N ALA A 227 -11.78 -23.59 -8.50
CA ALA A 227 -12.81 -24.21 -7.68
C ALA A 227 -14.01 -24.44 -8.61
N GLY A 228 -14.27 -25.70 -8.93
CA GLY A 228 -15.62 -26.08 -9.33
C GLY A 228 -16.59 -25.68 -8.22
N GLU A 229 -17.86 -25.48 -8.56
CA GLU A 229 -18.88 -24.82 -7.74
C GLU A 229 -19.15 -25.40 -6.33
N ASP A 230 -18.52 -26.50 -5.89
CA ASP A 230 -19.05 -27.32 -4.76
C ASP A 230 -18.28 -27.25 -3.42
N ASP A 231 -16.94 -27.20 -3.38
CA ASP A 231 -16.21 -27.45 -2.10
C ASP A 231 -15.67 -26.20 -1.38
N SER A 232 -15.48 -25.07 -2.07
CA SER A 232 -14.88 -23.87 -1.45
C SER A 232 -15.84 -23.05 -0.60
N ASP A 233 -17.15 -23.26 -0.77
CA ASP A 233 -18.19 -22.54 -0.01
C ASP A 233 -18.35 -23.10 1.41
N LEU A 234 -17.87 -24.33 1.67
CA LEU A 234 -18.06 -25.04 2.94
C LEU A 234 -17.39 -24.34 4.14
N PHE A 235 -16.31 -23.59 3.92
CA PHE A 235 -15.54 -22.93 4.97
C PHE A 235 -15.78 -21.42 5.06
N LEU A 236 -16.68 -20.87 4.24
CA LEU A 236 -16.94 -19.43 4.23
C LEU A 236 -17.52 -18.94 5.56
N GLU A 237 -18.46 -19.69 6.15
CA GLU A 237 -19.04 -19.35 7.45
C GLU A 237 -17.99 -19.37 8.58
N GLU A 238 -17.10 -20.36 8.59
CA GLU A 238 -16.02 -20.47 9.58
C GLU A 238 -15.03 -19.30 9.44
N ARG A 239 -14.66 -18.96 8.20
CA ARG A 239 -13.76 -17.84 7.92
C ARG A 239 -14.40 -16.49 8.29
N GLU A 240 -15.68 -16.31 7.98
CA GLU A 240 -16.43 -15.12 8.40
C GLU A 240 -16.47 -15.00 9.93
N ALA A 241 -16.76 -16.09 10.64
CA ALA A 241 -16.76 -16.10 12.11
C ALA A 241 -15.37 -15.75 12.70
N ALA A 242 -14.30 -16.29 12.12
CA ALA A 242 -12.93 -15.96 12.53
C ALA A 242 -12.60 -14.47 12.30
N LEU A 243 -13.03 -13.90 11.17
CA LEU A 243 -12.84 -12.48 10.88
C LEU A 243 -13.66 -11.58 11.80
N VAL A 244 -14.86 -11.98 12.20
CA VAL A 244 -15.65 -11.26 13.20
C VAL A 244 -14.94 -11.25 14.55
N GLN A 245 -14.43 -12.40 15.00
CA GLN A 245 -13.65 -12.49 16.23
C GLN A 245 -12.38 -11.63 16.19
N ALA A 246 -11.67 -11.62 15.05
CA ALA A 246 -10.50 -10.77 14.87
C ALA A 246 -10.87 -9.27 14.95
N GLN A 247 -11.99 -8.87 14.36
CA GLN A 247 -12.47 -7.47 14.46
C GLN A 247 -12.87 -7.09 15.88
N GLU A 248 -13.49 -8.00 16.63
CA GLU A 248 -13.83 -7.78 18.04
C GLU A 248 -12.57 -7.62 18.90
N GLU A 249 -11.56 -8.47 18.67
CA GLU A 249 -10.27 -8.39 19.36
C GLU A 249 -9.54 -7.09 19.04
N LYS A 250 -9.46 -6.73 17.75
CA LYS A 250 -8.91 -5.45 17.28
C LYS A 250 -9.58 -4.27 17.98
N ARG A 251 -10.91 -4.22 17.97
CA ARG A 251 -11.70 -3.19 18.66
C ARG A 251 -11.43 -3.17 20.16
N ARG A 252 -11.23 -4.33 20.81
CA ARG A 252 -10.92 -4.42 22.24
C ARG A 252 -9.55 -3.81 22.54
N ILE A 253 -8.54 -4.09 21.70
CA ILE A 253 -7.20 -3.52 21.82
C ILE A 253 -7.26 -2.00 21.64
N ASP A 254 -7.95 -1.51 20.60
CA ASP A 254 -8.10 -0.08 20.33
C ASP A 254 -8.76 0.67 21.51
N LYS A 255 -9.78 0.08 22.14
CA LYS A 255 -10.41 0.62 23.37
C LYS A 255 -9.46 0.71 24.56
N SER A 256 -8.46 -0.17 24.63
CA SER A 256 -7.53 -0.22 25.75
C SER A 256 -6.41 0.83 25.68
N VAL A 257 -6.20 1.44 24.51
CA VAL A 257 -5.15 2.43 24.29
C VAL A 257 -5.77 3.84 24.17
N PRO A 258 -5.55 4.73 25.15
CA PRO A 258 -6.08 6.09 25.10
C PRO A 258 -5.61 6.85 23.85
N GLY A 259 -6.57 7.43 23.12
CA GLY A 259 -6.30 8.26 21.93
C GLY A 259 -6.33 7.53 20.58
N ILE A 260 -6.56 6.22 20.54
CA ILE A 260 -6.75 5.48 19.28
C ILE A 260 -8.16 5.65 18.72
N LEU A 261 -9.19 5.55 19.56
CA LEU A 261 -10.57 5.72 19.12
C LEU A 261 -10.95 7.20 19.06
N ASN A 262 -11.73 7.56 18.05
CA ASN A 262 -12.28 8.90 17.95
C ASN A 262 -13.19 9.15 19.18
N PRO A 263 -13.12 10.30 19.86
CA PRO A 263 -13.99 10.61 21.00
C PRO A 263 -15.49 10.43 20.72
N HIS A 264 -15.93 10.53 19.46
CA HIS A 264 -17.32 10.28 19.07
C HIS A 264 -17.71 8.79 18.97
N GLU A 265 -16.75 7.88 19.02
CA GLU A 265 -16.94 6.42 18.96
C GLU A 265 -16.86 5.76 20.34
N ILE A 266 -16.36 6.49 21.35
CA ILE A 266 -16.41 6.09 22.74
C ILE A 266 -17.83 6.40 23.21
N ALA A 267 -18.67 5.37 23.34
CA ALA A 267 -19.94 5.53 24.03
C ALA A 267 -19.64 6.13 25.41
N GLU A 268 -20.19 7.32 25.70
CA GLU A 268 -20.13 7.88 27.05
C GLU A 268 -20.73 6.83 27.98
N ASP A 269 -19.89 6.20 28.80
CA ASP A 269 -20.37 5.42 29.94
C ASP A 269 -21.18 6.40 30.78
N MET A 270 -22.51 6.33 30.66
CA MET A 270 -23.42 6.98 31.58
C MET A 270 -23.06 6.49 32.97
N GLN A 271 -22.37 7.34 33.72
CA GLN A 271 -22.09 7.12 35.13
C GLN A 271 -23.45 7.10 35.85
N ASP A 272 -23.90 5.91 36.23
CA ASP A 272 -24.88 5.72 37.30
C ASP A 272 -24.26 6.05 38.67
#